data_AF-A0AAV6M0D8-F1
#
_entry.id   AF-A0AAV6M0D8-F1
#
_cell.length_a   1.000
_cell.length_b   1.000
_cell.length_c   1.000
_cell.angle_alpha   90.00
_cell.angle_beta   90.00
_cell.angle_gamma   90.00
#
_symmetry.space_group_name_H-M   'P 1'
#
loop_
_entity.id
_entity.type
_entity.pdbx_description
1 polymer ?
#
loop_
_entity_poly.entity_id
_entity_poly.type
_entity_poly.pdbx_seq_one_letter_code
_entity_poly.pdbx_strand_id
1 'polypeptide(L)'
;MASNIVHNIAAVTNQLGATRGIARSHVKLGNGIGSPTFTPTKKPTPALKMQPVIDDHHKNSKQTIHEGKFGKFGGKFVPESLITCLAKLEAEFNLVLNDSKFQEELEVALRDFVGRETPLYHAERLTKYYKDEEGKGPEIYIKREDLNHCGAHKMNNAIAQVMIAKRMGRRRVVAATGAGQHGVATAAACAKHDLECTILMGSEDIKKQSSNVVLIKLLGAQVKSVEGNFKDASSEAIREWVGNLETSYYLTGTVVGPHPCPAMVREFQSVIGKETRKQAMEKWGGLPDVLVACIGSGSNALGLFNEFMKEEDVRLIGVEAAGFGLDSGKHSATLSKGHVGVYHGALSYLLQDDAGQILVPHSVGVG
;
A
#
# COMPACT_ATOMS: atom_id res chain seq x y z
N MET A 1 13.72 8.20 -44.16
CA MET A 1 15.00 8.71 -43.62
C MET A 1 14.83 10.19 -43.33
N ALA A 2 15.18 10.57 -42.10
CA ALA A 2 15.55 11.91 -41.64
C ALA A 2 14.90 13.14 -42.32
N SER A 3 13.80 13.63 -41.73
CA SER A 3 13.48 15.06 -41.60
C SER A 3 12.04 15.24 -41.09
N ASN A 4 11.75 14.93 -39.81
CA ASN A 4 10.50 15.33 -39.14
C ASN A 4 10.54 15.23 -37.59
N ILE A 5 11.72 15.40 -36.97
CA ILE A 5 11.89 15.30 -35.49
C ILE A 5 12.17 16.66 -34.82
N VAL A 6 12.01 17.80 -35.50
CA VAL A 6 12.38 19.12 -34.93
C VAL A 6 11.21 20.09 -34.75
N HIS A 7 9.95 19.65 -34.81
CA HIS A 7 8.80 20.57 -34.67
C HIS A 7 7.83 20.31 -33.50
N ASN A 8 8.15 19.44 -32.55
CA ASN A 8 7.33 19.24 -31.33
C ASN A 8 8.04 19.52 -29.99
N ILE A 9 9.21 20.17 -30.01
CA ILE A 9 9.93 20.59 -28.78
C ILE A 9 9.75 22.10 -28.47
N ALA A 10 9.08 22.86 -29.34
CA ALA A 10 8.91 24.32 -29.16
C ALA A 10 7.56 24.76 -28.56
N ALA A 11 6.65 23.85 -28.24
CA ALA A 11 5.30 24.19 -27.73
C ALA A 11 5.12 24.06 -26.20
N VAL A 12 6.15 23.64 -25.45
CA VAL A 12 6.05 23.41 -23.98
C VAL A 12 6.87 24.42 -23.15
N THR A 13 7.60 25.34 -23.78
CA THR A 13 8.47 26.30 -23.07
C THR A 13 7.94 27.75 -23.01
N ASN A 14 6.68 28.02 -23.39
CA ASN A 14 6.16 29.40 -23.49
C ASN A 14 4.99 29.77 -22.56
N GLN A 15 4.86 29.13 -21.39
CA GLN A 15 3.93 29.54 -20.32
C GLN A 15 4.59 29.92 -18.98
N LEU A 16 5.87 30.34 -19.00
CA LEU A 16 6.59 30.86 -17.83
C LEU A 16 7.26 32.21 -18.11
N GLY A 17 6.54 33.11 -18.80
CA GLY A 17 7.10 34.38 -19.28
C GLY A 17 6.12 35.55 -19.27
N ALA A 18 5.34 35.75 -18.22
CA ALA A 18 4.59 37.00 -18.04
C ALA A 18 4.24 37.23 -16.56
N THR A 19 5.08 38.02 -15.86
CA THR A 19 4.69 39.16 -15.00
C THR A 19 5.92 39.65 -14.23
N ARG A 20 6.62 40.63 -14.80
CA ARG A 20 7.42 41.60 -14.03
C ARG A 20 6.54 42.81 -13.76
N GLY A 21 6.46 43.19 -12.49
CA GLY A 21 5.91 44.47 -12.03
C GLY A 21 4.62 44.32 -11.25
N ILE A 22 4.67 44.56 -9.94
CA ILE A 22 3.89 45.59 -9.23
C ILE A 22 4.35 45.63 -7.76
N ALA A 23 4.77 46.84 -7.38
CA ALA A 23 4.72 47.51 -6.08
C ALA A 23 4.98 46.74 -4.77
N ARG A 24 6.06 47.16 -4.11
CA ARG A 24 6.14 47.26 -2.66
C ARG A 24 4.88 47.94 -2.11
N SER A 25 4.07 47.22 -1.37
CA SER A 25 3.12 47.81 -0.42
C SER A 25 3.21 47.05 0.89
N HIS A 26 3.48 47.81 1.95
CA HIS A 26 3.49 47.33 3.32
C HIS A 26 2.10 46.85 3.71
N VAL A 27 1.92 45.54 3.87
CA VAL A 27 0.82 44.98 4.64
C VAL A 27 1.38 44.59 5.99
N LYS A 28 1.03 45.38 7.01
CA LYS A 28 1.15 44.97 8.42
C LYS A 28 0.25 43.75 8.61
N LEU A 29 0.83 42.56 8.71
CA LEU A 29 0.13 41.38 9.22
C LEU A 29 0.16 41.45 10.74
N GLY A 30 -1.03 41.54 11.32
CA GLY A 30 -1.25 41.54 12.76
C GLY A 30 -0.78 40.25 13.42
N ASN A 31 -0.33 40.38 14.66
CA ASN A 31 0.05 39.29 15.55
C ASN A 31 -1.07 38.26 15.70
N GLY A 32 -0.74 36.99 15.49
CA GLY A 32 -1.56 35.87 15.96
C GLY A 32 -1.84 34.83 14.89
N ILE A 33 -0.94 33.85 14.78
CA ILE A 33 -1.15 32.40 14.60
C ILE A 33 0.25 31.87 14.31
N GLY A 34 0.88 31.26 15.32
CA GLY A 34 2.19 30.63 15.17
C GLY A 34 2.09 29.45 14.21
N SER A 35 2.90 29.46 13.17
CA SER A 35 3.20 28.25 12.41
C SER A 35 3.90 27.26 13.35
N PRO A 36 3.47 26.00 13.45
CA PRO A 36 4.19 25.04 14.25
C PRO A 36 5.54 24.75 13.58
N THR A 37 6.61 25.29 14.15
CA THR A 37 7.99 24.94 13.82
C THR A 37 8.26 23.53 14.37
N PHE A 38 8.12 22.52 13.51
CA PHE A 38 8.51 21.15 13.87
C PHE A 38 10.03 21.08 13.94
N THR A 39 10.58 21.10 15.16
CA THR A 39 12.02 20.91 15.40
C THR A 39 12.24 19.43 15.66
N PRO A 40 12.99 18.68 14.83
CA PRO A 40 13.28 17.28 15.10
C PRO A 40 14.05 17.16 16.41
N THR A 41 13.43 16.59 17.44
CA THR A 41 14.07 16.43 18.75
C THR A 41 15.09 15.29 18.69
N LYS A 42 16.34 15.56 19.08
CA LYS A 42 17.36 14.53 19.37
C LYS A 42 17.00 13.64 20.55
N LYS A 43 16.01 14.05 21.35
CA LYS A 43 15.55 13.25 22.49
C LYS A 43 14.81 12.04 21.94
N PRO A 44 15.18 10.81 22.33
CA PRO A 44 14.37 9.65 22.02
C PRO A 44 12.93 9.95 22.43
N THR A 45 11.98 9.65 21.55
CA THR A 45 10.57 9.56 21.95
C THR A 45 10.55 8.74 23.24
N PRO A 46 9.96 9.23 24.34
CA PRO A 46 9.92 8.47 25.58
C PRO A 46 9.47 7.06 25.25
N ALA A 47 10.21 6.06 25.74
CA ALA A 47 9.98 4.67 25.41
C ALA A 47 8.48 4.38 25.60
N LEU A 48 7.74 4.32 24.49
CA LEU A 48 6.43 3.73 24.50
C LEU A 48 6.69 2.32 25.02
N LYS A 49 6.10 1.98 26.17
CA LYS A 49 6.06 0.60 26.60
C LYS A 49 5.46 -0.15 25.44
N MET A 50 6.32 -0.85 24.68
CA MET A 50 5.87 -1.77 23.65
C MET A 50 4.99 -2.75 24.40
N GLN A 51 3.68 -2.64 24.23
CA GLN A 51 2.79 -3.66 24.73
C GLN A 51 3.01 -4.85 23.81
N PRO A 52 3.58 -5.96 24.31
CA PRO A 52 3.58 -7.16 23.51
C PRO A 52 2.10 -7.54 23.34
N VAL A 53 1.64 -7.63 22.10
CA VAL A 53 0.37 -8.30 21.80
C VAL A 53 0.63 -9.79 21.99
N ILE A 54 0.68 -10.24 23.24
CA ILE A 54 0.79 -11.66 23.59
C ILE A 54 -0.63 -12.22 23.52
N ASP A 55 -0.97 -12.83 22.39
CA ASP A 55 -2.04 -13.83 22.34
C ASP A 55 -1.39 -15.17 22.72
N ASP A 56 -1.61 -15.64 23.94
CA ASP A 56 -0.89 -16.75 24.61
C ASP A 56 -1.29 -18.16 24.11
N HIS A 57 -1.56 -18.29 22.81
CA HIS A 57 -2.10 -19.52 22.22
C HIS A 57 -1.46 -19.88 20.88
N HIS A 58 -0.14 -20.07 20.81
CA HIS A 58 0.45 -20.84 19.71
C HIS A 58 1.73 -21.57 20.13
N LYS A 59 1.55 -22.68 20.87
CA LYS A 59 2.50 -23.80 20.79
C LYS A 59 1.94 -24.82 19.79
N ASN A 60 2.71 -25.09 18.74
CA ASN A 60 2.49 -26.12 17.72
C ASN A 60 1.18 -26.02 16.92
N SER A 61 1.19 -25.22 15.85
CA SER A 61 0.42 -25.58 14.65
C SER A 61 1.32 -25.42 13.44
N LYS A 62 1.60 -26.52 12.73
CA LYS A 62 1.98 -26.47 11.32
C LYS A 62 1.03 -25.47 10.64
N GLN A 63 1.59 -24.43 10.03
CA GLN A 63 0.85 -23.32 9.45
C GLN A 63 0.15 -23.79 8.17
N THR A 64 -0.89 -24.60 8.33
CA THR A 64 -1.78 -25.00 7.26
C THR A 64 -2.83 -23.90 7.11
N ILE A 65 -2.84 -23.26 5.94
CA ILE A 65 -3.95 -22.39 5.51
C ILE A 65 -5.15 -23.31 5.24
N HIS A 66 -5.73 -23.89 6.29
CA HIS A 66 -7.03 -24.53 6.19
C HIS A 66 -8.06 -23.41 6.11
N GLU A 67 -8.84 -23.39 5.02
CA GLU A 67 -9.98 -22.47 4.81
C GLU A 67 -9.61 -20.97 4.69
N GLY A 68 -8.35 -20.63 4.43
CA GLY A 68 -7.95 -19.23 4.26
C GLY A 68 -7.76 -18.45 5.57
N LYS A 69 -7.45 -19.14 6.67
CA LYS A 69 -7.23 -18.53 7.99
C LYS A 69 -5.75 -18.50 8.38
N PHE A 70 -5.38 -17.50 9.18
CA PHE A 70 -4.10 -17.34 9.86
C PHE A 70 -4.36 -17.32 11.36
N GLY A 71 -4.22 -18.48 12.02
CA GLY A 71 -4.76 -18.68 13.36
C GLY A 71 -6.28 -18.51 13.33
N LYS A 72 -6.82 -17.63 14.18
CA LYS A 72 -8.25 -17.27 14.18
C LYS A 72 -8.64 -16.26 13.08
N PHE A 73 -7.69 -15.51 12.53
CA PHE A 73 -7.94 -14.39 11.61
C PHE A 73 -8.07 -14.83 10.15
N GLY A 74 -8.67 -13.98 9.29
CA GLY A 74 -8.87 -14.27 7.87
C GLY A 74 -10.24 -14.92 7.59
N GLY A 75 -10.28 -15.92 6.72
CA GLY A 75 -11.50 -16.62 6.31
C GLY A 75 -12.24 -15.97 5.13
N LYS A 76 -13.46 -16.44 4.87
CA LYS A 76 -14.35 -15.98 3.78
C LYS A 76 -15.74 -15.65 4.33
N PHE A 77 -15.90 -14.46 4.89
CA PHE A 77 -17.16 -13.96 5.44
C PHE A 77 -17.92 -13.12 4.40
N VAL A 78 -18.29 -13.74 3.29
CA VAL A 78 -18.90 -13.07 2.12
C VAL A 78 -20.26 -13.67 1.79
N PRO A 79 -21.12 -12.95 1.03
CA PRO A 79 -22.34 -13.52 0.48
C PRO A 79 -22.04 -14.73 -0.42
N GLU A 80 -22.98 -15.68 -0.47
CA GLU A 80 -22.90 -16.91 -1.28
C GLU A 80 -22.53 -16.65 -2.75
N SER A 81 -23.04 -15.54 -3.31
CA SER A 81 -22.78 -15.11 -4.69
C SER A 81 -21.30 -14.89 -5.00
N LEU A 82 -20.47 -14.62 -3.99
CA LEU A 82 -19.02 -14.41 -4.15
C LEU A 82 -18.19 -15.68 -3.95
N ILE A 83 -18.75 -16.74 -3.36
CA ILE A 83 -17.99 -17.96 -3.02
C ILE A 83 -17.37 -18.58 -4.27
N THR A 84 -18.16 -18.79 -5.32
CA THR A 84 -17.69 -19.37 -6.58
C THR A 84 -16.63 -18.49 -7.26
N CYS A 85 -16.76 -17.17 -7.17
CA CYS A 85 -15.81 -16.25 -7.78
C CYS A 85 -14.46 -16.30 -7.04
N LEU A 86 -14.49 -16.28 -5.71
CA LEU A 86 -13.29 -16.40 -4.87
C LEU A 86 -12.63 -17.77 -5.00
N ALA A 87 -13.41 -18.85 -5.16
CA ALA A 87 -12.86 -20.19 -5.42
C ALA A 87 -12.13 -20.26 -6.76
N LYS A 88 -12.67 -19.64 -7.82
CA LYS A 88 -11.99 -19.53 -9.12
C LYS A 88 -10.72 -18.69 -9.02
N LEU A 89 -10.75 -17.59 -8.27
CA LEU A 89 -9.56 -16.77 -8.02
C LEU A 89 -8.50 -17.53 -7.23
N GLU A 90 -8.90 -18.30 -6.23
CA GLU A 90 -8.00 -19.12 -5.42
C GLU A 90 -7.35 -20.23 -6.25
N ALA A 91 -8.13 -20.91 -7.08
CA ALA A 91 -7.61 -21.92 -8.00
C ALA A 91 -6.58 -21.31 -8.96
N GLU A 92 -6.91 -20.18 -9.58
CA GLU A 92 -5.97 -19.50 -10.49
C GLU A 92 -4.72 -19.02 -9.76
N PHE A 93 -4.87 -18.43 -8.57
CA PHE A 93 -3.75 -18.01 -7.74
C PHE A 93 -2.81 -19.19 -7.45
N ASN A 94 -3.34 -20.33 -7.01
CA ASN A 94 -2.53 -21.52 -6.72
C ASN A 94 -1.83 -22.09 -7.97
N LEU A 95 -2.46 -21.98 -9.15
CA LEU A 95 -1.85 -22.38 -10.42
C LEU A 95 -0.66 -21.47 -10.76
N VAL A 96 -0.84 -20.14 -10.70
CA VAL A 96 0.22 -19.22 -11.11
C VAL A 96 1.45 -19.25 -10.22
N LEU A 97 1.33 -19.68 -8.96
CA LEU A 97 2.48 -19.87 -8.06
C LEU A 97 3.50 -20.90 -8.58
N ASN A 98 3.04 -21.89 -9.35
CA ASN A 98 3.88 -22.98 -9.86
C ASN A 98 4.02 -22.98 -11.39
N ASP A 99 3.42 -21.99 -12.07
CA ASP A 99 3.52 -21.84 -13.52
C ASP A 99 4.79 -21.05 -13.87
N SER A 100 5.81 -21.76 -14.35
CA SER A 100 7.11 -21.16 -14.71
C SER A 100 6.99 -20.06 -15.76
N LYS A 101 6.05 -20.18 -16.70
CA LYS A 101 5.83 -19.15 -17.73
C LYS A 101 5.23 -17.90 -17.11
N PHE A 102 4.26 -18.05 -16.20
CA PHE A 102 3.70 -16.89 -15.49
C PHE A 102 4.77 -16.20 -14.63
N GLN A 103 5.61 -16.97 -13.93
CA GLN A 103 6.68 -16.41 -13.11
C GLN A 103 7.70 -15.66 -13.97
N GLU A 104 8.11 -16.20 -15.11
CA GLU A 104 9.00 -15.52 -16.06
C GLU A 104 8.38 -14.21 -16.59
N GLU A 105 7.10 -14.24 -16.99
CA GLU A 105 6.39 -13.04 -17.43
C GLU A 105 6.28 -12.00 -16.32
N LEU A 106 6.05 -12.43 -15.07
CA LEU A 106 5.95 -11.54 -13.92
C LEU A 106 7.31 -10.94 -13.57
N GLU A 107 8.39 -11.72 -13.59
CA GLU A 107 9.75 -11.24 -13.37
C GLU A 107 10.13 -10.18 -14.42
N VAL A 108 9.82 -10.42 -15.69
CA VAL A 108 10.00 -9.44 -16.77
C VAL A 108 9.19 -8.18 -16.51
N ALA A 109 7.93 -8.30 -16.09
CA ALA A 109 7.10 -7.14 -15.78
C ALA A 109 7.64 -6.35 -14.58
N LEU A 110 8.08 -7.03 -13.51
CA LEU A 110 8.68 -6.41 -12.34
C LEU A 110 9.99 -5.68 -12.70
N ARG A 111 10.86 -6.29 -13.50
CA ARG A 111 12.12 -5.70 -13.93
C ARG A 111 11.91 -4.52 -14.89
N ASP A 112 11.22 -4.75 -16.01
CA ASP A 112 11.24 -3.84 -17.15
C ASP A 112 10.13 -2.78 -17.10
N PHE A 113 9.03 -3.06 -16.39
CA PHE A 113 7.92 -2.11 -16.25
C PHE A 113 7.87 -1.46 -14.86
N VAL A 114 8.08 -2.25 -13.79
CA VAL A 114 8.08 -1.70 -12.43
C VAL A 114 9.42 -1.06 -12.06
N GLY A 115 10.53 -1.56 -12.59
CA GLY A 115 11.88 -1.04 -12.34
C GLY A 115 12.60 -1.73 -11.18
N ARG A 116 12.29 -3.01 -10.92
CA ARG A 116 12.93 -3.80 -9.85
C ARG A 116 14.30 -4.35 -10.29
N GLU A 117 15.23 -4.63 -9.37
CA GLU A 117 15.14 -4.48 -7.91
C GLU A 117 15.22 -3.03 -7.43
N THR A 118 14.54 -2.69 -6.33
CA THR A 118 14.70 -1.36 -5.72
C THR A 118 15.95 -1.31 -4.83
N PRO A 119 16.68 -0.19 -4.76
CA PRO A 119 17.86 -0.08 -3.90
C PRO A 119 17.54 -0.22 -2.39
N LEU A 120 18.47 -0.86 -1.66
CA LEU A 120 18.59 -0.72 -0.20
C LEU A 120 19.60 0.39 0.12
N TYR A 121 19.10 1.59 0.38
CA TYR A 121 19.89 2.81 0.48
C TYR A 121 20.38 3.05 1.91
N HIS A 122 21.68 3.27 2.11
CA HIS A 122 22.22 3.66 3.41
C HIS A 122 21.96 5.15 3.67
N ALA A 123 21.15 5.47 4.67
CA ALA A 123 20.79 6.84 5.03
C ALA A 123 21.84 7.47 5.96
N GLU A 124 23.06 7.70 5.46
CA GLU A 124 24.24 8.12 6.24
C GLU A 124 23.97 9.30 7.19
N ARG A 125 23.24 10.33 6.72
CA ARG A 125 22.91 11.50 7.54
C ARG A 125 21.96 11.17 8.69
N LEU A 126 21.03 10.25 8.47
CA LEU A 126 20.08 9.80 9.47
C LEU A 126 20.77 8.87 10.48
N THR A 127 21.59 7.93 9.99
CA THR A 127 22.50 7.12 10.81
C THR A 127 23.33 8.02 11.74
N LYS A 128 24.04 9.02 11.18
CA LYS A 128 24.86 9.94 11.96
C LYS A 128 24.06 10.76 12.99
N TYR A 129 22.81 11.07 12.69
CA TYR A 129 21.95 11.83 13.61
C TYR A 129 21.59 11.01 14.87
N TYR A 130 21.38 9.70 14.73
CA TYR A 130 20.99 8.80 15.82
C TYR A 130 22.17 8.13 16.53
N LYS A 131 23.37 8.22 15.99
CA LYS A 131 24.58 7.82 16.72
C LYS A 131 24.85 8.80 17.86
N ASP A 132 25.23 8.24 19.00
CA ASP A 132 25.71 9.01 20.15
C ASP A 132 27.14 9.55 19.92
N GLU A 133 27.66 10.25 20.92
CA GLU A 133 29.00 10.87 20.86
C GLU A 133 30.13 9.84 20.78
N GLU A 134 29.89 8.60 21.22
CA GLU A 134 30.83 7.47 21.12
C GLU A 134 30.69 6.73 19.79
N GLY A 135 29.78 7.16 18.91
CA GLY A 135 29.51 6.55 17.62
C GLY A 135 28.63 5.30 17.69
N LYS A 136 28.04 5.00 18.85
CA LYS A 136 27.11 3.87 19.02
C LYS A 136 25.71 4.30 18.59
N GLY A 137 25.03 3.44 17.86
CA GLY A 137 23.68 3.70 17.34
C GLY A 137 23.37 2.82 16.14
N PRO A 138 22.14 2.89 15.62
CA PRO A 138 21.72 2.04 14.51
C PRO A 138 22.35 2.50 13.18
N GLU A 139 22.67 1.53 12.33
CA GLU A 139 22.85 1.76 10.89
C GLU A 139 21.48 1.77 10.22
N ILE A 140 21.12 2.84 9.52
CA ILE A 140 19.76 3.02 8.98
C ILE A 140 19.76 2.87 7.48
N TYR A 141 19.07 1.83 7.01
CA TYR A 141 18.84 1.57 5.58
C TYR A 141 17.37 1.77 5.21
N ILE A 142 17.14 2.27 3.99
CA ILE A 142 15.81 2.53 3.44
C ILE A 142 15.63 1.65 2.20
N LYS A 143 14.66 0.73 2.24
CA LYS A 143 14.24 -0.03 1.05
C LYS A 143 13.39 0.88 0.15
N ARG A 144 13.93 1.23 -1.03
CA ARG A 144 13.45 2.33 -1.88
C ARG A 144 12.25 1.98 -2.77
N GLU A 145 11.16 1.48 -2.17
CA GLU A 145 9.90 1.23 -2.90
C GLU A 145 9.23 2.50 -3.46
N ASP A 146 9.69 3.68 -3.04
CA ASP A 146 9.33 4.97 -3.62
C ASP A 146 9.83 5.15 -5.06
N LEU A 147 10.84 4.36 -5.48
CA LEU A 147 11.41 4.40 -6.84
C LEU A 147 10.71 3.47 -7.82
N ASN A 148 9.74 2.66 -7.37
CA ASN A 148 8.93 1.85 -8.28
C ASN A 148 8.21 2.76 -9.29
N HIS A 149 7.90 2.22 -10.47
CA HIS A 149 6.95 2.86 -11.36
C HIS A 149 5.64 3.19 -10.62
N CYS A 150 5.13 4.40 -10.82
CA CYS A 150 4.04 5.02 -10.05
C CYS A 150 4.34 5.40 -8.58
N GLY A 151 5.57 5.22 -8.10
CA GLY A 151 6.08 5.82 -6.86
C GLY A 151 5.71 5.10 -5.56
N ALA A 152 5.28 3.83 -5.61
CA ALA A 152 4.92 3.06 -4.42
C ALA A 152 5.04 1.54 -4.62
N HIS A 153 5.09 0.81 -3.50
CA HIS A 153 5.04 -0.66 -3.44
C HIS A 153 3.77 -1.28 -4.06
N LYS A 154 2.71 -0.49 -4.25
CA LYS A 154 1.42 -0.99 -4.76
C LYS A 154 1.51 -1.56 -6.18
N MET A 155 2.48 -1.10 -6.96
CA MET A 155 2.70 -1.58 -8.33
C MET A 155 3.00 -3.09 -8.38
N ASN A 156 3.78 -3.62 -7.43
CA ASN A 156 4.13 -5.06 -7.36
C ASN A 156 2.89 -5.96 -7.39
N ASN A 157 1.88 -5.59 -6.60
CA ASN A 157 0.62 -6.31 -6.51
C ASN A 157 -0.31 -6.02 -7.69
N ALA A 158 -0.38 -4.77 -8.15
CA ALA A 158 -1.28 -4.37 -9.22
C ALA A 158 -0.93 -5.10 -10.54
N ILE A 159 0.35 -5.15 -10.91
CA ILE A 159 0.78 -5.80 -12.15
C ILE A 159 0.48 -7.30 -12.14
N ALA A 160 0.79 -7.99 -11.04
CA ALA A 160 0.56 -9.42 -10.90
C ALA A 160 -0.94 -9.77 -10.96
N GLN A 161 -1.79 -9.01 -10.26
CA GLN A 161 -3.24 -9.25 -10.29
C GLN A 161 -3.88 -8.90 -11.64
N VAL A 162 -3.39 -7.89 -12.35
CA VAL A 162 -3.84 -7.60 -13.73
C VAL A 162 -3.47 -8.74 -14.68
N MET A 163 -2.28 -9.33 -14.53
CA MET A 163 -1.89 -10.51 -15.29
C MET A 163 -2.79 -11.71 -14.99
N ILE A 164 -3.14 -11.95 -13.72
CA ILE A 164 -4.15 -12.95 -13.34
C ILE A 164 -5.51 -12.62 -13.98
N ALA A 165 -5.99 -11.39 -13.88
CA ALA A 165 -7.27 -10.97 -14.45
C ALA A 165 -7.33 -11.27 -15.96
N LYS A 166 -6.27 -10.94 -16.69
CA LYS A 166 -6.13 -11.24 -18.12
C LYS A 166 -6.16 -12.75 -18.39
N ARG A 167 -5.43 -13.54 -17.59
CA ARG A 167 -5.38 -15.00 -17.70
C ARG A 167 -6.74 -15.67 -17.43
N MET A 168 -7.49 -15.13 -16.47
CA MET A 168 -8.88 -15.52 -16.18
C MET A 168 -9.89 -15.05 -17.25
N GLY A 169 -9.43 -14.39 -18.33
CA GLY A 169 -10.28 -13.91 -19.41
C GLY A 169 -11.12 -12.67 -19.05
N ARG A 170 -10.76 -11.96 -17.97
CA ARG A 170 -11.46 -10.74 -17.57
C ARG A 170 -11.03 -9.59 -18.48
N ARG A 171 -12.00 -8.77 -18.90
CA ARG A 171 -11.77 -7.62 -19.78
C ARG A 171 -11.69 -6.30 -19.02
N ARG A 172 -12.11 -6.33 -17.76
CA ARG A 172 -12.29 -5.14 -16.94
C ARG A 172 -11.79 -5.35 -15.52
N VAL A 173 -11.19 -4.32 -14.95
CA VAL A 173 -10.72 -4.26 -13.57
C VAL A 173 -11.44 -3.16 -12.82
N VAL A 174 -11.87 -3.47 -11.60
CA VAL A 174 -12.51 -2.55 -10.66
C VAL A 174 -11.65 -2.49 -9.40
N ALA A 175 -11.38 -1.29 -8.91
CA ALA A 175 -10.67 -1.08 -7.65
C ALA A 175 -11.20 0.15 -6.91
N ALA A 176 -11.00 0.18 -5.59
CA ALA A 176 -11.26 1.35 -4.76
C ALA A 176 -9.96 1.98 -4.27
N THR A 177 -9.91 3.30 -4.15
CA THR A 177 -8.74 4.00 -3.63
C THR A 177 -9.12 5.17 -2.73
N GLY A 178 -8.33 5.42 -1.69
CA GLY A 178 -8.43 6.61 -0.82
C GLY A 178 -7.37 7.62 -1.22
N ALA A 179 -6.12 7.42 -0.75
CA ALA A 179 -4.98 8.27 -1.12
C ALA A 179 -4.65 8.36 -2.63
N GLY A 180 -5.25 7.52 -3.48
CA GLY A 180 -5.05 7.54 -4.93
C GLY A 180 -3.98 6.58 -5.44
N GLN A 181 -2.93 6.29 -4.66
CA GLN A 181 -1.79 5.46 -5.09
C GLN A 181 -2.18 4.05 -5.57
N HIS A 182 -3.19 3.42 -4.98
CA HIS A 182 -3.68 2.11 -5.46
C HIS A 182 -4.34 2.23 -6.83
N GLY A 183 -5.14 3.28 -7.02
CA GLY A 183 -5.79 3.59 -8.29
C GLY A 183 -4.78 3.88 -9.39
N VAL A 184 -3.72 4.66 -9.10
CA VAL A 184 -2.65 4.95 -10.08
C VAL A 184 -1.95 3.67 -10.52
N ALA A 185 -1.54 2.82 -9.56
CA ALA A 185 -0.89 1.54 -9.89
C ALA A 185 -1.79 0.61 -10.70
N THR A 186 -3.07 0.51 -10.32
CA THR A 186 -4.07 -0.30 -11.03
C THR A 186 -4.30 0.21 -12.46
N ALA A 187 -4.45 1.53 -12.64
CA ALA A 187 -4.65 2.13 -13.95
C ALA A 187 -3.45 1.89 -14.87
N ALA A 188 -2.22 2.06 -14.39
CA ALA A 188 -1.02 1.81 -15.19
C ALA A 188 -0.85 0.33 -15.57
N ALA A 189 -1.13 -0.59 -14.64
CA ALA A 189 -1.10 -2.02 -14.93
C ALA A 189 -2.17 -2.40 -15.97
N CYS A 190 -3.41 -1.90 -15.84
CA CYS A 190 -4.46 -2.11 -16.82
C CYS A 190 -4.12 -1.54 -18.19
N ALA A 191 -3.56 -0.32 -18.26
CA ALA A 191 -3.14 0.31 -19.50
C ALA A 191 -2.07 -0.52 -20.24
N LYS A 192 -1.12 -1.10 -19.51
CA LYS A 192 -0.11 -2.01 -20.09
C LYS A 192 -0.71 -3.29 -20.68
N HIS A 193 -1.77 -3.82 -20.07
CA HIS A 193 -2.35 -5.11 -20.42
C HIS A 193 -3.63 -5.02 -21.25
N ASP A 194 -4.02 -3.82 -21.68
CA ASP A 194 -5.21 -3.53 -22.48
C ASP A 194 -6.50 -4.02 -21.78
N LEU A 195 -6.64 -3.69 -20.50
CA LEU A 195 -7.87 -3.93 -19.72
C LEU A 195 -8.57 -2.63 -19.40
N GLU A 196 -9.91 -2.63 -19.50
CA GLU A 196 -10.71 -1.50 -19.00
C GLU A 196 -10.50 -1.35 -17.49
N CYS A 197 -10.36 -0.11 -17.02
CA CYS A 197 -10.10 0.16 -15.61
C CYS A 197 -11.11 1.16 -15.06
N THR A 198 -11.77 0.80 -13.96
CA THR A 198 -12.65 1.67 -13.20
C THR A 198 -12.18 1.78 -11.76
N ILE A 199 -11.85 3.00 -11.36
CA ILE A 199 -11.41 3.34 -10.01
C ILE A 199 -12.54 4.07 -9.29
N LEU A 200 -13.01 3.50 -8.19
CA LEU A 200 -13.96 4.14 -7.29
C LEU A 200 -13.20 4.92 -6.22
N MET A 201 -13.61 6.16 -5.99
CA MET A 201 -12.94 7.05 -5.07
C MET A 201 -13.97 7.94 -4.36
N GLY A 202 -13.81 8.10 -3.05
CA GLY A 202 -14.69 8.94 -2.24
C GLY A 202 -14.61 10.40 -2.70
N SER A 203 -15.74 11.09 -2.73
CA SER A 203 -15.83 12.51 -3.15
C SER A 203 -14.94 13.43 -2.31
N GLU A 204 -14.76 13.12 -1.02
CA GLU A 204 -13.83 13.83 -0.14
C GLU A 204 -12.36 13.56 -0.51
N ASP A 205 -12.03 12.30 -0.81
CA ASP A 205 -10.68 11.89 -1.19
C ASP A 205 -10.29 12.46 -2.57
N ILE A 206 -11.22 12.54 -3.52
CA ILE A 206 -11.02 13.18 -4.84
C ILE A 206 -10.58 14.64 -4.66
N LYS A 207 -11.21 15.38 -3.75
CA LYS A 207 -10.86 16.78 -3.46
C LYS A 207 -9.46 16.89 -2.87
N LYS A 208 -9.11 16.00 -1.94
CA LYS A 208 -7.80 15.98 -1.26
C LYS A 208 -6.65 15.51 -2.15
N GLN A 209 -6.92 14.59 -3.08
CA GLN A 209 -5.89 13.86 -3.85
C GLN A 209 -6.01 14.11 -5.36
N SER A 210 -6.22 15.37 -5.73
CA SER A 210 -6.47 15.79 -7.12
C SER A 210 -5.36 15.39 -8.10
N SER A 211 -4.10 15.40 -7.67
CA SER A 211 -2.95 14.99 -8.48
C SER A 211 -3.04 13.52 -8.91
N ASN A 212 -3.38 12.62 -7.99
CA ASN A 212 -3.53 11.20 -8.29
C ASN A 212 -4.76 10.94 -9.18
N VAL A 213 -5.85 11.69 -9.01
CA VAL A 213 -7.02 11.59 -9.89
C VAL A 213 -6.67 11.93 -11.34
N VAL A 214 -5.85 12.97 -11.55
CA VAL A 214 -5.37 13.35 -12.89
C VAL A 214 -4.52 12.23 -13.49
N LEU A 215 -3.58 11.68 -12.73
CA LEU A 215 -2.74 10.57 -13.19
C LEU A 215 -3.57 9.33 -13.58
N ILE A 216 -4.56 8.96 -12.79
CA ILE A 216 -5.46 7.83 -13.08
C ILE A 216 -6.16 8.03 -14.42
N LYS A 217 -6.67 9.24 -14.69
CA LYS A 217 -7.34 9.59 -15.95
C LYS A 217 -6.38 9.61 -17.14
N LEU A 218 -5.17 10.13 -16.97
CA LEU A 218 -4.14 10.13 -18.02
C LEU A 218 -3.69 8.71 -18.41
N LEU A 219 -3.77 7.76 -17.48
CA LEU A 219 -3.55 6.34 -17.72
C LEU A 219 -4.77 5.64 -18.36
N GLY A 220 -5.81 6.39 -18.74
CA GLY A 220 -6.98 5.87 -19.46
C GLY A 220 -8.06 5.22 -18.58
N ALA A 221 -7.92 5.25 -17.25
CA ALA A 221 -8.92 4.68 -16.35
C ALA A 221 -10.08 5.65 -16.08
N GLN A 222 -11.28 5.10 -15.92
CA GLN A 222 -12.45 5.84 -15.45
C GLN A 222 -12.35 6.04 -13.94
N VAL A 223 -12.56 7.28 -13.47
CA VAL A 223 -12.73 7.57 -12.04
C VAL A 223 -14.20 7.81 -11.74
N LYS A 224 -14.80 6.94 -10.93
CA LYS A 224 -16.17 7.10 -10.43
C LYS A 224 -16.16 7.66 -9.02
N SER A 225 -16.81 8.82 -8.84
CA SER A 225 -16.97 9.44 -7.54
C SER A 225 -18.06 8.73 -6.75
N VAL A 226 -17.78 8.40 -5.50
CA VAL A 226 -18.75 7.86 -4.54
C VAL A 226 -18.93 8.88 -3.43
N GLU A 227 -20.17 9.17 -3.02
CA GLU A 227 -20.40 10.08 -1.89
C GLU A 227 -19.79 9.50 -0.62
N GLY A 228 -19.10 10.35 0.16
CA GLY A 228 -18.35 9.92 1.34
C GLY A 228 -16.85 9.67 1.10
N ASN A 229 -16.30 8.67 1.79
CA ASN A 229 -14.86 8.41 1.93
C ASN A 229 -14.46 7.04 1.36
N PHE A 230 -13.20 6.62 1.59
CA PHE A 230 -12.67 5.31 1.15
C PHE A 230 -13.55 4.11 1.52
N LYS A 231 -14.19 4.11 2.71
CA LYS A 231 -15.09 3.04 3.15
C LYS A 231 -16.24 2.84 2.15
N ASP A 232 -16.84 3.94 1.74
CA ASP A 232 -17.99 3.98 0.83
C ASP A 232 -17.55 3.56 -0.57
N ALA A 233 -16.42 4.08 -1.05
CA ALA A 233 -15.83 3.69 -2.32
C ALA A 233 -15.45 2.21 -2.37
N SER A 234 -14.93 1.64 -1.27
CA SER A 234 -14.61 0.21 -1.18
C SER A 234 -15.86 -0.65 -1.22
N SER A 235 -16.92 -0.24 -0.53
CA SER A 235 -18.21 -0.96 -0.54
C SER A 235 -18.83 -0.93 -1.93
N GLU A 236 -18.77 0.22 -2.61
CA GLU A 236 -19.29 0.38 -3.96
C GLU A 236 -18.48 -0.41 -4.99
N ALA A 237 -17.16 -0.52 -4.82
CA ALA A 237 -16.32 -1.30 -5.73
C ALA A 237 -16.66 -2.80 -5.67
N ILE A 238 -16.97 -3.31 -4.47
CA ILE A 238 -17.44 -4.68 -4.28
C ILE A 238 -18.82 -4.85 -4.93
N ARG A 239 -19.75 -3.90 -4.77
CA ARG A 239 -21.07 -3.96 -5.44
C ARG A 239 -20.95 -3.96 -6.95
N GLU A 240 -20.10 -3.10 -7.50
CA GLU A 240 -19.84 -3.03 -8.93
C GLU A 240 -19.21 -4.31 -9.48
N TRP A 241 -18.32 -4.94 -8.71
CA TRP A 241 -17.78 -6.25 -9.06
C TRP A 241 -18.84 -7.35 -9.03
N VAL A 242 -19.68 -7.40 -7.99
CA VAL A 242 -20.79 -8.37 -7.85
C VAL A 242 -21.78 -8.24 -9.01
N GLY A 243 -22.01 -7.03 -9.51
CA GLY A 243 -22.88 -6.79 -10.67
C GLY A 243 -22.38 -7.40 -11.98
N ASN A 244 -21.09 -7.75 -12.09
CA ASN A 244 -20.50 -8.27 -13.33
C ASN A 244 -19.30 -9.21 -13.09
N LEU A 245 -19.53 -10.32 -12.38
CA LEU A 245 -18.50 -11.30 -12.00
C LEU A 245 -17.87 -12.04 -13.19
N GLU A 246 -18.53 -12.08 -14.34
CA GLU A 246 -18.04 -12.78 -15.54
C GLU A 246 -17.01 -11.98 -16.32
N THR A 247 -17.11 -10.65 -16.34
CA THR A 247 -16.19 -9.82 -17.13
C THR A 247 -15.26 -8.97 -16.27
N SER A 248 -15.65 -8.68 -15.03
CA SER A 248 -14.91 -7.81 -14.12
C SER A 248 -14.08 -8.57 -13.10
N TYR A 249 -12.90 -8.04 -12.81
CA TYR A 249 -11.99 -8.48 -11.77
C TYR A 249 -11.89 -7.40 -10.69
N TYR A 250 -12.11 -7.75 -9.42
CA TYR A 250 -11.86 -6.84 -8.30
C TYR A 250 -10.39 -6.92 -7.86
N LEU A 251 -9.65 -5.83 -8.09
CA LEU A 251 -8.24 -5.75 -7.72
C LEU A 251 -8.08 -5.22 -6.30
N THR A 252 -7.89 -6.14 -5.36
CA THR A 252 -7.60 -5.81 -3.97
C THR A 252 -6.24 -5.12 -3.84
N GLY A 253 -6.20 -3.99 -3.15
CA GLY A 253 -4.97 -3.19 -2.97
C GLY A 253 -4.13 -3.53 -1.75
N THR A 254 -4.58 -4.47 -0.92
CA THR A 254 -3.91 -4.74 0.35
C THR A 254 -4.25 -6.13 0.92
N VAL A 255 -3.61 -6.47 2.04
CA VAL A 255 -3.65 -7.79 2.69
C VAL A 255 -4.86 -7.97 3.61
N VAL A 256 -6.00 -7.37 3.25
CA VAL A 256 -7.27 -7.51 3.96
C VAL A 256 -8.34 -8.03 2.99
N GLY A 257 -9.48 -8.45 3.55
CA GLY A 257 -10.58 -9.02 2.79
C GLY A 257 -10.57 -10.54 2.76
N PRO A 258 -11.53 -11.17 2.06
CA PRO A 258 -11.71 -12.61 2.10
C PRO A 258 -10.55 -13.34 1.45
N HIS A 259 -10.25 -14.55 1.92
CA HIS A 259 -9.34 -15.46 1.20
C HIS A 259 -9.83 -15.65 -0.26
N PRO A 260 -8.93 -15.65 -1.27
CA PRO A 260 -7.46 -15.70 -1.22
C PRO A 260 -6.75 -14.34 -1.17
N CYS A 261 -7.48 -13.22 -1.09
CA CYS A 261 -6.91 -11.89 -1.28
C CYS A 261 -5.70 -11.57 -0.37
N PRO A 262 -5.73 -11.80 0.95
CA PRO A 262 -4.58 -11.53 1.82
C PRO A 262 -3.33 -12.34 1.45
N ALA A 263 -3.49 -13.64 1.16
CA ALA A 263 -2.39 -14.52 0.80
C ALA A 263 -1.76 -14.10 -0.54
N MET A 264 -2.60 -13.77 -1.52
CA MET A 264 -2.17 -13.32 -2.84
C MET A 264 -1.41 -11.99 -2.78
N VAL A 265 -1.94 -10.98 -2.08
CA VAL A 265 -1.27 -9.69 -1.97
C VAL A 265 0.05 -9.80 -1.21
N ARG A 266 0.10 -10.60 -0.14
CA ARG A 266 1.36 -10.88 0.57
C ARG A 266 2.40 -11.48 -0.38
N GLU A 267 2.00 -12.48 -1.17
CA GLU A 267 2.91 -13.15 -2.08
C GLU A 267 3.50 -12.19 -3.12
N PHE A 268 2.67 -11.36 -3.75
CA PHE A 268 3.16 -10.40 -4.75
C PHE A 268 3.92 -9.22 -4.16
N GLN A 269 3.82 -9.00 -2.85
CA GLN A 269 4.67 -8.04 -2.14
C GLN A 269 5.95 -8.68 -1.57
N SER A 270 6.08 -10.02 -1.55
CA SER A 270 7.22 -10.73 -0.96
C SER A 270 8.57 -10.39 -1.61
N VAL A 271 8.55 -9.89 -2.84
CA VAL A 271 9.73 -9.40 -3.56
C VAL A 271 10.49 -8.33 -2.76
N ILE A 272 9.80 -7.53 -1.95
CA ILE A 272 10.42 -6.51 -1.09
C ILE A 272 11.37 -7.16 -0.08
N GLY A 273 10.89 -8.18 0.64
CA GLY A 273 11.68 -8.93 1.61
C GLY A 273 12.81 -9.72 0.95
N LYS A 274 12.53 -10.43 -0.16
CA LYS A 274 13.52 -11.23 -0.92
C LYS A 274 14.72 -10.38 -1.35
N GLU A 275 14.45 -9.23 -1.97
CA GLU A 275 15.50 -8.30 -2.38
C GLU A 275 16.21 -7.69 -1.16
N THR A 276 15.49 -7.37 -0.08
CA THR A 276 16.11 -6.82 1.13
C THR A 276 17.08 -7.82 1.75
N ARG A 277 16.74 -9.10 1.83
CA ARG A 277 17.64 -10.16 2.33
C ARG A 277 18.90 -10.26 1.47
N LYS A 278 18.72 -10.33 0.15
CA LYS A 278 19.84 -10.37 -0.80
C LYS A 278 20.78 -9.16 -0.62
N GLN A 279 20.20 -7.96 -0.62
CA GLN A 279 20.96 -6.71 -0.54
C GLN A 279 21.61 -6.50 0.83
N ALA A 280 21.00 -6.99 1.91
CA ALA A 280 21.58 -7.02 3.26
C ALA A 280 22.84 -7.88 3.31
N MET A 281 22.75 -9.10 2.77
CA MET A 281 23.88 -10.02 2.65
C MET A 281 25.03 -9.40 1.84
N GLU A 282 24.72 -8.74 0.72
CA GLU A 282 25.71 -8.06 -0.12
C GLU A 282 26.39 -6.87 0.58
N LYS A 283 25.68 -6.13 1.44
CA LYS A 283 26.17 -4.89 2.04
C LYS A 283 26.92 -5.09 3.35
N TRP A 284 26.47 -6.01 4.19
CA TRP A 284 27.06 -6.24 5.50
C TRP A 284 27.20 -7.71 5.89
N GLY A 285 26.97 -8.64 4.96
CA GLY A 285 27.26 -10.07 5.16
C GLY A 285 26.32 -10.78 6.13
N GLY A 286 25.12 -10.26 6.37
CA GLY A 286 24.20 -10.83 7.34
C GLY A 286 22.76 -10.37 7.18
N LEU A 287 21.96 -10.62 8.22
CA LEU A 287 20.57 -10.18 8.30
C LEU A 287 20.49 -8.80 8.98
N PRO A 288 19.40 -8.04 8.75
CA PRO A 288 19.11 -6.85 9.56
C PRO A 288 18.71 -7.25 10.98
N ASP A 289 19.12 -6.49 12.00
CA ASP A 289 18.64 -6.71 13.38
C ASP A 289 17.16 -6.35 13.55
N VAL A 290 16.70 -5.34 12.80
CA VAL A 290 15.35 -4.78 12.91
C VAL A 290 14.81 -4.41 11.53
N LEU A 291 13.58 -4.82 11.24
CA LEU A 291 12.79 -4.36 10.10
C LEU A 291 11.61 -3.52 10.59
N VAL A 292 11.45 -2.35 10.00
CA VAL A 292 10.37 -1.41 10.37
C VAL A 292 9.54 -1.07 9.14
N ALA A 293 8.22 -1.17 9.27
CA ALA A 293 7.29 -0.86 8.18
C ALA A 293 6.00 -0.22 8.71
N CYS A 294 5.40 0.68 7.94
CA CYS A 294 4.13 1.29 8.32
C CYS A 294 2.97 0.32 8.09
N ILE A 295 2.03 0.29 9.04
CA ILE A 295 0.80 -0.50 8.96
C ILE A 295 -0.38 0.45 8.83
N GLY A 296 -0.82 0.63 7.59
CA GLY A 296 -2.21 0.98 7.31
C GLY A 296 -3.02 -0.31 7.29
N SER A 297 -3.09 -0.94 6.12
CA SER A 297 -3.70 -2.26 5.94
C SER A 297 -2.68 -3.39 5.81
N GLY A 298 -1.37 -3.10 5.86
CA GLY A 298 -0.31 -4.10 6.08
C GLY A 298 0.45 -4.63 4.87
N SER A 299 0.11 -4.26 3.62
CA SER A 299 0.72 -4.91 2.44
C SER A 299 2.22 -4.69 2.26
N ASN A 300 2.75 -3.50 2.53
CA ASN A 300 4.19 -3.24 2.49
C ASN A 300 4.91 -3.99 3.62
N ALA A 301 4.33 -3.97 4.82
CA ALA A 301 4.90 -4.59 6.00
C ALA A 301 5.00 -6.11 5.80
N LEU A 302 3.92 -6.77 5.37
CA LEU A 302 3.96 -8.20 5.08
C LEU A 302 4.89 -8.52 3.90
N GLY A 303 4.97 -7.67 2.88
CA GLY A 303 5.94 -7.83 1.79
C GLY A 303 7.40 -7.83 2.27
N LEU A 304 7.73 -6.94 3.21
CA LEU A 304 9.06 -6.85 3.82
C LEU A 304 9.31 -8.00 4.81
N PHE A 305 8.34 -8.29 5.68
CA PHE A 305 8.51 -9.19 6.83
C PHE A 305 8.45 -10.67 6.44
N ASN A 306 7.66 -11.04 5.42
CA ASN A 306 7.39 -12.44 5.11
C ASN A 306 8.66 -13.29 4.94
N GLU A 307 9.69 -12.71 4.32
CA GLU A 307 10.97 -13.35 4.09
C GLU A 307 11.75 -13.65 5.39
N PHE A 308 11.50 -12.89 6.46
CA PHE A 308 12.24 -12.95 7.73
C PHE A 308 11.42 -13.57 8.88
N MET A 309 10.21 -14.05 8.63
CA MET A 309 9.28 -14.56 9.66
C MET A 309 9.82 -15.73 10.49
N LYS A 310 10.82 -16.46 9.99
CA LYS A 310 11.44 -17.60 10.67
C LYS A 310 12.77 -17.26 11.36
N GLU A 311 13.22 -16.02 11.25
CA GLU A 311 14.50 -15.56 11.79
C GLU A 311 14.25 -14.99 13.19
N GLU A 312 14.56 -15.77 14.23
CA GLU A 312 14.27 -15.40 15.63
C GLU A 312 15.04 -14.15 16.08
N ASP A 313 16.21 -13.90 15.48
CA ASP A 313 17.07 -12.76 15.79
C ASP A 313 16.64 -11.46 15.08
N VAL A 314 15.71 -11.53 14.12
CA VAL A 314 15.25 -10.35 13.37
C VAL A 314 13.97 -9.80 13.97
N ARG A 315 14.04 -8.58 14.52
CA ARG A 315 12.86 -7.93 15.10
C ARG A 315 11.99 -7.28 14.02
N LEU A 316 10.73 -7.66 13.96
CA LEU A 316 9.74 -7.13 13.02
C LEU A 316 8.84 -6.09 13.71
N ILE A 317 8.91 -4.82 13.30
CA ILE A 317 8.20 -3.71 13.93
C ILE A 317 7.21 -3.07 12.95
N GLY A 318 5.93 -3.27 13.20
CA GLY A 318 4.83 -2.59 12.53
C GLY A 318 4.47 -1.26 13.20
N VAL A 319 4.34 -0.19 12.42
CA VAL A 319 4.02 1.16 12.94
C VAL A 319 2.67 1.62 12.44
N GLU A 320 1.68 1.72 13.33
CA GLU A 320 0.35 2.26 13.02
C GLU A 320 0.25 3.77 13.26
N ALA A 321 -0.71 4.44 12.61
CA ALA A 321 -0.89 5.87 12.77
C ALA A 321 -1.67 6.23 14.04
N ALA A 322 -1.02 6.96 14.95
CA ALA A 322 -1.61 7.43 16.19
C ALA A 322 -2.55 8.65 16.01
N GLY A 323 -2.65 9.24 14.83
CA GLY A 323 -3.51 10.40 14.55
C GLY A 323 -3.24 11.57 15.51
N PHE A 324 -4.27 12.03 16.22
CA PHE A 324 -4.18 13.08 17.24
C PHE A 324 -3.72 12.56 18.62
N GLY A 325 -3.22 11.32 18.69
CA GLY A 325 -2.87 10.60 19.90
C GLY A 325 -3.85 9.46 20.16
N LEU A 326 -3.35 8.36 20.73
CA LEU A 326 -4.17 7.16 20.97
C LEU A 326 -5.35 7.41 21.91
N ASP A 327 -5.19 8.31 22.88
CA ASP A 327 -6.24 8.62 23.86
C ASP A 327 -7.29 9.63 23.34
N SER A 328 -7.06 10.21 22.16
CA SER A 328 -7.99 11.18 21.56
C SER A 328 -9.22 10.53 20.92
N GLY A 329 -9.20 9.20 20.73
CA GLY A 329 -10.17 8.48 19.90
C GLY A 329 -10.05 8.78 18.39
N LYS A 330 -9.15 9.68 17.98
CA LYS A 330 -8.92 10.07 16.58
C LYS A 330 -7.57 9.53 16.09
N HIS A 331 -7.53 8.23 15.81
CA HIS A 331 -6.35 7.52 15.30
C HIS A 331 -6.72 6.47 14.23
N SER A 332 -5.73 5.75 13.72
CA SER A 332 -5.90 4.58 12.84
C SER A 332 -5.17 3.34 13.34
N ALA A 333 -4.77 3.32 14.63
CA ALA A 333 -4.07 2.23 15.29
C ALA A 333 -4.98 1.04 15.62
N THR A 334 -5.30 0.26 14.60
CA THR A 334 -6.33 -0.80 14.64
C THR A 334 -5.84 -2.04 15.40
N LEU A 335 -4.60 -2.45 15.22
CA LEU A 335 -4.00 -3.57 15.96
C LEU A 335 -3.75 -3.20 17.43
N SER A 336 -3.48 -1.93 17.71
CA SER A 336 -3.17 -1.44 19.06
C SER A 336 -4.41 -1.15 19.92
N LYS A 337 -5.51 -0.70 19.31
CA LYS A 337 -6.71 -0.22 20.02
C LYS A 337 -8.03 -0.83 19.53
N GLY A 338 -7.99 -1.66 18.49
CA GLY A 338 -9.18 -2.27 17.92
C GLY A 338 -9.64 -3.51 18.65
N HIS A 339 -10.83 -3.97 18.27
CA HIS A 339 -11.43 -5.21 18.73
C HIS A 339 -11.59 -6.18 17.57
N VAL A 340 -11.66 -7.46 17.87
CA VAL A 340 -11.88 -8.49 16.84
C VAL A 340 -13.29 -8.34 16.29
N GLY A 341 -13.43 -8.36 14.97
CA GLY A 341 -14.71 -8.34 14.29
C GLY A 341 -14.59 -8.77 12.83
N VAL A 342 -15.74 -8.91 12.18
CA VAL A 342 -15.81 -9.29 10.76
C VAL A 342 -16.12 -8.06 9.94
N TYR A 343 -15.24 -7.75 8.99
CA TYR A 343 -15.43 -6.62 8.10
C TYR A 343 -14.82 -6.87 6.72
N HIS A 344 -15.49 -6.41 5.67
CA HIS A 344 -15.07 -6.58 4.27
C HIS A 344 -14.67 -8.03 3.91
N GLY A 345 -15.32 -9.04 4.49
CA GLY A 345 -15.13 -10.44 4.11
C GLY A 345 -14.13 -11.25 4.94
N ALA A 346 -13.53 -10.69 5.99
CA ALA A 346 -12.59 -11.42 6.86
C ALA A 346 -12.74 -11.04 8.34
N LEU A 347 -12.36 -11.98 9.21
CA LEU A 347 -12.17 -11.72 10.64
C LEU A 347 -10.81 -11.04 10.86
N SER A 348 -10.82 -9.86 11.48
CA SER A 348 -9.62 -9.06 11.76
C SER A 348 -9.82 -8.19 13.00
N TYR A 349 -8.81 -7.41 13.38
CA TYR A 349 -8.99 -6.27 14.27
C TYR A 349 -9.64 -5.10 13.52
N LEU A 350 -10.52 -4.39 14.21
CA LEU A 350 -11.29 -3.26 13.69
C LEU A 350 -11.41 -2.16 14.75
N LEU A 351 -11.45 -0.91 14.31
CA LEU A 351 -11.90 0.19 15.15
C LEU A 351 -13.42 0.24 15.07
N GLN A 352 -14.09 -0.16 16.16
CA GLN A 352 -15.55 -0.25 16.23
C GLN A 352 -16.05 0.20 17.61
N ASP A 353 -17.29 0.69 17.68
CA ASP A 353 -17.96 0.99 18.94
C ASP A 353 -18.59 -0.28 19.56
N ASP A 354 -19.22 -0.11 20.74
CA ASP A 354 -19.87 -1.20 21.49
C ASP A 354 -21.05 -1.83 20.74
N ALA A 355 -21.61 -1.12 19.75
CA ALA A 355 -22.67 -1.64 18.87
C ALA A 355 -22.12 -2.33 17.61
N GLY A 356 -20.79 -2.44 17.49
CA GLY A 356 -20.12 -3.03 16.33
C GLY A 356 -20.10 -2.13 15.09
N GLN A 357 -20.38 -0.82 15.22
CA GLN A 357 -20.27 0.11 14.11
C GLN A 357 -18.83 0.52 13.88
N ILE A 358 -18.39 0.45 12.63
CA ILE A 358 -17.01 0.81 12.25
C ILE A 358 -16.80 2.32 12.42
N LEU A 359 -15.82 2.65 13.26
CA LEU A 359 -15.38 4.02 13.53
C LEU A 359 -14.57 4.58 12.37
N VAL A 360 -14.63 5.90 12.19
CA VAL A 360 -13.86 6.59 11.14
C VAL A 360 -12.40 6.74 11.57
N PRO A 361 -11.44 6.13 10.83
CA PRO A 361 -10.03 6.24 11.16
C PRO A 361 -9.49 7.65 10.85
N HIS A 362 -8.56 8.13 11.68
CA HIS A 362 -7.93 9.45 11.51
C HIS A 362 -6.40 9.35 11.43
N SER A 363 -5.83 9.86 10.33
CA SER A 363 -4.39 9.93 10.10
C SER A 363 -4.04 11.00 9.07
N VAL A 364 -2.97 11.75 9.32
CA VAL A 364 -2.40 12.70 8.35
C VAL A 364 -1.94 12.02 7.05
N GLY A 365 -1.66 10.71 7.08
CA GLY A 365 -1.11 9.98 5.93
C GLY A 365 -2.08 9.84 4.75
N VAL A 366 -3.38 10.09 4.96
CA VAL A 366 -4.41 10.07 3.91
C VAL A 366 -5.00 11.46 3.62
N GLY A 367 -4.52 12.51 4.33
CA GLY A 367 -5.03 13.88 4.27
C GLY A 367 -5.94 14.18 5.44
#